data_AF-A0A0K1Q145-F1
#
_entry.id   AF-A0A0K1Q145-F1
#
_cell.length_a   1.000
_cell.length_b   1.000
_cell.length_c   1.000
_cell.angle_alpha   90.00
_cell.angle_beta   90.00
_cell.angle_gamma   90.00
#
_symmetry.space_group_name_H-M   'P 1'
#
loop_
_entity.id
_entity.type
_entity.pdbx_description
1 polymer ?
#
loop_
_entity_poly.entity_id
_entity_poly.type
_entity_poly.pdbx_seq_one_letter_code
_entity_poly.pdbx_strand_id
1 'polypeptide(L)'
;MSAVRRFRCLPFVAGSALGAWMGLVACSGGNPRPDADPDSTDAMADSVAHLPEASRPAPDATDDAFVPYDGSAEPVVCTEQPCAVELVAGSHHFCARLADGTVQCWGDDARGKLGGGPGDDAGALGPVKVVGLEGITQLSAAGETTCARSFTGEVRCWGSNASGLLGLQASPALVDSDSHSTPATVALTRAASRVDVGLASACALVDGELWCWGSNGTQQLARSGSDAVGGPAPRTWARIAFSGPARRRRRAMASPPKACCSIGGPSKAVRRRSRWTASPRVCPRFRP
;
A
#
# COMPACT_ATOMS: atom_id res chain seq x y z
N MET A 1 9.20 12.93 64.42
CA MET A 1 8.58 14.21 63.98
C MET A 1 8.04 14.01 62.58
N SER A 2 6.71 13.94 62.43
CA SER A 2 6.06 13.68 61.14
C SER A 2 6.21 14.87 60.18
N ALA A 3 6.87 14.67 59.04
CA ALA A 3 6.95 15.66 57.98
C ALA A 3 5.69 15.60 57.09
N VAL A 4 4.88 16.65 57.18
CA VAL A 4 3.70 16.89 56.33
C VAL A 4 4.17 17.22 54.91
N ARG A 5 3.84 16.35 53.93
CA ARG A 5 4.09 16.62 52.50
C ARG A 5 3.07 17.64 51.97
N ARG A 6 3.55 18.76 51.42
CA ARG A 6 2.71 19.76 50.73
C ARG A 6 2.52 19.35 49.26
N PHE A 7 1.29 19.01 48.88
CA PHE A 7 0.90 18.86 47.49
C PHE A 7 0.58 20.25 46.89
N ARG A 8 1.14 20.55 45.71
CA ARG A 8 0.72 21.71 44.91
C ARG A 8 -0.27 21.23 43.86
N CYS A 9 -1.54 21.52 44.07
CA CYS A 9 -2.60 21.35 43.07
C CYS A 9 -2.90 22.71 42.44
N LEU A 10 -2.86 22.80 41.11
CA LEU A 10 -3.27 23.99 40.36
C LEU A 10 -4.62 23.69 39.69
N PRO A 11 -5.69 24.45 39.99
CA PRO A 11 -6.96 24.30 39.28
C PRO A 11 -6.88 24.96 37.90
N PHE A 12 -7.28 24.23 36.86
CA PHE A 12 -7.47 24.78 35.52
C PHE A 12 -8.97 24.71 35.20
N VAL A 13 -9.60 25.86 34.94
CA VAL A 13 -11.01 25.95 34.58
C VAL A 13 -11.08 26.35 33.11
N ALA A 14 -11.48 25.41 32.24
CA ALA A 14 -11.81 25.69 30.85
C ALA A 14 -13.33 25.69 30.71
N GLY A 15 -13.92 26.84 30.40
CA GLY A 15 -15.36 26.99 30.22
C GLY A 15 -15.78 26.72 28.77
N SER A 16 -16.75 25.83 28.58
CA SER A 16 -17.55 25.75 27.35
C SER A 16 -19.03 25.99 27.68
N ALA A 17 -19.68 26.78 26.83
CA ALA A 17 -21.08 27.16 26.99
C ALA A 17 -21.98 25.97 26.62
N LEU A 18 -22.37 25.21 27.63
CA LEU A 18 -23.65 24.53 27.86
C LEU A 18 -23.41 23.48 28.96
N GLY A 19 -24.13 23.63 30.09
CA GLY A 19 -23.74 23.11 31.40
C GLY A 19 -23.58 21.60 31.50
N ALA A 20 -22.33 21.19 31.75
CA ALA A 20 -21.96 20.00 32.53
C ALA A 20 -20.56 20.24 33.12
N TRP A 21 -20.44 20.30 34.45
CA TRP A 21 -19.17 20.53 35.14
C TRP A 21 -18.46 19.19 35.33
N MET A 22 -17.41 18.92 34.56
CA MET A 22 -16.46 17.84 34.84
C MET A 22 -15.16 18.44 35.37
N GLY A 23 -14.91 18.25 36.67
CA GLY A 23 -13.63 18.60 37.27
C GLY A 23 -12.63 17.47 37.03
N LEU A 24 -11.63 17.70 36.17
CA LEU A 24 -10.46 16.83 36.07
C LEU A 24 -9.38 17.33 37.03
N VAL A 25 -8.94 16.47 37.94
CA VAL A 25 -7.75 16.69 38.78
C VAL A 25 -6.59 15.94 38.13
N ALA A 26 -5.63 16.67 37.57
CA ALA A 26 -4.38 16.10 37.10
C ALA A 26 -3.36 16.11 38.26
N CYS A 27 -2.99 14.94 38.76
CA CYS A 27 -1.90 14.76 39.71
C CYS A 27 -0.63 14.34 38.96
N SER A 28 0.37 15.21 38.87
CA SER A 28 1.72 14.82 38.46
C SER A 28 2.45 14.22 39.67
N GLY A 29 2.61 12.91 39.69
CA GLY A 29 3.48 12.21 40.63
C GLY A 29 4.91 12.24 40.11
N GLY A 30 5.71 13.22 40.54
CA GLY A 30 7.15 13.17 40.34
C GLY A 30 7.77 12.18 41.32
N ASN A 31 8.21 11.01 40.83
CA ASN A 31 9.12 10.17 41.59
C ASN A 31 10.53 10.78 41.52
N PRO A 32 11.16 11.15 42.65
CA PRO A 32 12.59 11.43 42.65
C PRO A 32 13.34 10.14 42.37
N ARG A 33 14.35 10.20 41.49
CA ARG A 33 15.40 9.18 41.45
C ARG A 33 16.11 9.20 42.82
N PRO A 34 16.37 8.05 43.46
CA PRO A 34 17.17 8.04 44.68
C PRO A 34 18.61 8.41 44.33
N ASP A 35 19.07 9.53 44.89
CA ASP A 35 20.49 9.83 45.03
C ASP A 35 21.10 8.76 45.96
N ALA A 36 22.23 8.20 45.55
CA ALA A 36 22.99 7.25 46.35
C ALA A 36 23.61 7.98 47.55
N ASP A 37 23.21 7.57 48.76
CA ASP A 37 23.78 8.06 50.02
C ASP A 37 25.18 7.42 50.24
N PRO A 38 26.22 8.20 50.56
CA PRO A 38 27.60 7.73 50.62
C PRO A 38 28.01 7.36 52.04
N ASP A 39 27.32 6.42 52.70
CA ASP A 39 27.84 5.87 53.96
C ASP A 39 27.20 4.53 54.35
N SER A 40 27.72 3.44 53.80
CA SER A 40 27.68 2.14 54.46
C SER A 40 28.93 1.37 54.07
N THR A 41 29.92 1.48 54.94
CA THR A 41 31.15 0.71 54.95
C THR A 41 30.84 -0.78 55.13
N ASP A 42 30.94 -1.55 54.06
CA ASP A 42 31.26 -2.97 54.14
C ASP A 42 32.44 -3.27 53.21
N ALA A 43 33.49 -3.76 53.85
CA ALA A 43 34.83 -4.07 53.37
C ALA A 43 34.94 -4.50 51.89
N MET A 44 35.49 -3.62 51.05
CA MET A 44 36.23 -4.02 49.85
C MET A 44 37.58 -4.58 50.31
N ALA A 45 37.63 -5.89 50.56
CA ALA A 45 38.90 -6.60 50.64
C ALA A 45 39.51 -6.65 49.23
N ASP A 46 40.75 -6.19 49.14
CA ASP A 46 41.64 -6.33 47.98
C ASP A 46 41.59 -7.75 47.41
N SER A 47 40.94 -7.88 46.25
CA SER A 47 41.13 -9.03 45.37
C SER A 47 41.82 -8.51 44.12
N VAL A 48 43.14 -8.33 44.21
CA VAL A 48 43.98 -8.11 43.03
C VAL A 48 43.90 -9.39 42.20
N ALA A 49 43.02 -9.41 41.21
CA ALA A 49 43.00 -10.45 40.21
C ALA A 49 44.33 -10.42 39.44
N HIS A 50 45.15 -11.46 39.61
CA HIS A 50 46.29 -11.72 38.74
C HIS A 50 45.77 -12.07 37.35
N LEU A 51 45.66 -11.06 36.48
CA LEU A 51 45.52 -11.27 35.05
C LEU A 51 46.89 -11.74 34.51
N PRO A 52 46.98 -12.88 33.82
CA PRO A 52 48.23 -13.28 33.18
C PRO A 52 48.61 -12.28 32.09
N GLU A 53 49.90 -11.96 31.99
CA GLU A 53 50.46 -11.10 30.94
C GLU A 53 50.04 -11.58 29.55
N ALA A 54 49.55 -10.63 28.75
CA ALA A 54 49.15 -10.81 27.36
C ALA A 54 50.31 -11.37 26.53
N SER A 55 50.38 -12.69 26.47
CA SER A 55 51.37 -13.42 25.71
C SER A 55 50.78 -13.80 24.35
N ARG A 56 51.26 -13.07 23.33
CA ARG A 56 51.11 -13.25 21.87
C ARG A 56 49.89 -12.59 21.22
N PRO A 57 50.10 -11.82 20.12
CA PRO A 57 49.00 -11.46 19.23
C PRO A 57 48.48 -12.75 18.59
N ALA A 58 47.18 -13.01 18.71
CA ALA A 58 46.53 -14.01 17.89
C ALA A 58 46.70 -13.60 16.41
N PRO A 59 47.07 -14.53 15.51
CA PRO A 59 47.01 -14.25 14.09
C PRO A 59 45.53 -14.06 13.71
N ASP A 60 45.26 -12.95 13.04
CA ASP A 60 44.09 -12.66 12.22
C ASP A 60 42.72 -12.51 12.92
N ALA A 61 42.57 -11.41 13.66
CA ALA A 61 41.27 -10.80 13.96
C ALA A 61 40.81 -9.86 12.81
N THR A 62 41.08 -10.21 11.55
CA THR A 62 40.73 -9.38 10.38
C THR A 62 39.77 -10.03 9.40
N ASP A 63 39.25 -11.23 9.68
CA ASP A 63 38.43 -11.98 8.70
C ASP A 63 36.97 -12.23 9.11
N ASP A 64 36.47 -11.55 10.15
CA ASP A 64 35.04 -11.47 10.43
C ASP A 64 34.47 -10.19 9.82
N ALA A 65 34.70 -9.99 8.51
CA ALA A 65 33.96 -9.00 7.76
C ALA A 65 32.47 -9.38 7.87
N PHE A 66 31.66 -8.49 8.44
CA PHE A 66 30.21 -8.62 8.45
C PHE A 66 29.73 -8.77 7.01
N VAL A 67 29.53 -10.00 6.56
CA VAL A 67 28.95 -10.27 5.25
C VAL A 67 27.49 -9.85 5.35
N PRO A 68 27.04 -8.81 4.63
CA PRO A 68 25.64 -8.44 4.65
C PRO A 68 24.82 -9.64 4.17
N TYR A 69 23.79 -10.02 4.92
CA TYR A 69 22.88 -11.08 4.48
C TYR A 69 22.28 -10.71 3.11
N ASP A 70 22.65 -11.48 2.08
CA ASP A 70 22.11 -11.36 0.74
C ASP A 70 21.01 -12.40 0.54
N GLY A 71 19.77 -12.01 0.85
CA GLY A 71 18.60 -12.85 0.66
C GLY A 71 18.29 -13.16 -0.82
N SER A 72 19.02 -12.62 -1.79
CA SER A 72 18.84 -12.97 -3.21
C SER A 72 19.44 -14.32 -3.58
N ALA A 73 20.38 -14.83 -2.77
CA ALA A 73 21.00 -16.14 -2.98
C ALA A 73 20.17 -17.31 -2.44
N GLU A 74 19.20 -17.03 -1.56
CA GLU A 74 18.36 -18.05 -0.94
C GLU A 74 17.11 -18.31 -1.80
N PRO A 75 16.97 -19.49 -2.42
CA PRO A 75 15.80 -19.79 -3.22
C PRO A 75 14.55 -19.87 -2.32
N VAL A 76 13.60 -18.96 -2.54
CA VAL A 76 12.29 -19.04 -1.88
C VAL A 76 11.48 -20.15 -2.54
N VAL A 77 11.48 -21.33 -1.92
CA VAL A 77 10.70 -22.49 -2.37
C VAL A 77 9.38 -22.52 -1.61
N CYS A 78 8.29 -22.42 -2.36
CA CYS A 78 6.96 -22.63 -1.84
C CYS A 78 6.71 -24.13 -1.66
N THR A 79 6.73 -24.61 -0.42
CA THR A 79 6.53 -26.02 -0.08
C THR A 79 5.06 -26.41 0.02
N GLU A 80 4.18 -25.46 0.32
CA GLU A 80 2.74 -25.66 0.41
C GLU A 80 2.00 -24.81 -0.63
N GLN A 81 1.11 -25.45 -1.39
CA GLN A 81 0.31 -24.77 -2.40
C GLN A 81 -1.09 -24.45 -1.86
N PRO A 82 -1.69 -23.32 -2.30
CA PRO A 82 -1.15 -22.37 -3.28
C PRO A 82 -0.22 -21.32 -2.63
N CYS A 83 0.83 -20.95 -3.36
CA CYS A 83 1.83 -19.99 -2.87
C CYS A 83 1.25 -18.60 -2.68
N ALA A 84 1.61 -17.91 -1.61
CA ALA A 84 1.36 -16.48 -1.48
C ALA A 84 2.15 -15.71 -2.54
N VAL A 85 1.48 -14.82 -3.28
CA VAL A 85 2.07 -14.01 -4.37
C VAL A 85 1.94 -12.51 -4.15
N GLU A 86 1.19 -12.10 -3.12
CA GLU A 86 1.02 -10.71 -2.72
C GLU A 86 0.66 -10.67 -1.23
N LEU A 87 1.20 -9.70 -0.50
CA LEU A 87 0.96 -9.48 0.91
C LEU A 87 0.61 -8.01 1.14
N VAL A 88 -0.44 -7.74 1.90
CA VAL A 88 -0.84 -6.40 2.35
C VAL A 88 -1.02 -6.38 3.86
N ALA A 89 -0.84 -5.19 4.45
CA ALA A 89 -0.94 -4.98 5.89
C ALA A 89 -1.95 -3.86 6.21
N GLY A 90 -2.84 -4.12 7.15
CA GLY A 90 -3.60 -3.09 7.85
C GLY A 90 -2.90 -2.65 9.14
N SER A 91 -3.66 -2.16 10.12
CA SER A 91 -3.11 -1.76 11.42
C SER A 91 -2.68 -2.97 12.26
N HIS A 92 -3.53 -3.99 12.35
CA HIS A 92 -3.33 -5.18 13.18
C HIS A 92 -3.72 -6.48 12.47
N HIS A 93 -3.81 -6.47 11.14
CA HIS A 93 -4.07 -7.65 10.32
C HIS A 93 -3.23 -7.63 9.05
N PHE A 94 -3.02 -8.82 8.50
CA PHE A 94 -2.40 -9.03 7.20
C PHE A 94 -3.35 -9.82 6.32
N CYS A 95 -3.20 -9.64 5.01
CA CYS A 95 -3.86 -10.49 4.02
C CYS A 95 -2.86 -10.88 2.93
N ALA A 96 -2.87 -12.15 2.57
CA ALA A 96 -2.13 -12.68 1.43
C ALA A 96 -3.09 -13.10 0.32
N ARG A 97 -2.75 -12.76 -0.91
CA ARG A 97 -3.36 -13.37 -2.09
C ARG A 97 -2.50 -14.54 -2.53
N LEU A 98 -3.15 -15.68 -2.75
CA LEU A 98 -2.50 -16.90 -3.20
C LEU A 98 -2.49 -16.98 -4.73
N ALA A 99 -1.64 -17.84 -5.28
CA ALA A 99 -1.43 -18.00 -6.72
C ALA A 99 -2.69 -18.46 -7.48
N ASP A 100 -3.63 -19.11 -6.78
CA ASP A 100 -4.92 -19.52 -7.32
C ASP A 100 -5.99 -18.41 -7.30
N GLY A 101 -5.64 -17.23 -6.78
CA GLY A 101 -6.54 -16.08 -6.67
C GLY A 101 -7.40 -16.06 -5.40
N THR A 102 -7.23 -17.03 -4.50
CA THR A 102 -7.86 -16.99 -3.17
C THR A 102 -7.12 -16.02 -2.24
N VAL A 103 -7.79 -15.61 -1.15
CA VAL A 103 -7.25 -14.67 -0.18
C VAL A 103 -7.35 -15.27 1.22
N GLN A 104 -6.29 -15.12 1.99
CA GLN A 104 -6.27 -15.46 3.41
C GLN A 104 -5.83 -14.26 4.23
N CYS A 105 -6.49 -14.01 5.35
CA CYS A 105 -6.16 -12.93 6.27
C CYS A 105 -5.93 -13.46 7.68
N TRP A 106 -5.04 -12.82 8.45
CA TRP A 106 -4.78 -13.18 9.84
C TRP A 106 -4.50 -11.95 10.70
N GLY A 107 -4.60 -12.12 12.01
CA GLY A 107 -4.41 -11.05 13.01
C GLY A 107 -5.72 -10.71 13.69
N ASP A 108 -5.89 -9.43 14.02
CA ASP A 108 -7.09 -8.91 14.66
C ASP A 108 -8.28 -8.90 13.68
N ASP A 109 -9.46 -9.32 14.15
CA ASP A 109 -10.69 -9.32 13.37
C ASP A 109 -11.76 -8.34 13.90
N ALA A 110 -11.36 -7.37 14.72
CA ALA A 110 -12.28 -6.29 15.07
C ALA A 110 -12.75 -5.61 13.77
N ARG A 111 -14.06 -5.35 13.69
CA ARG A 111 -14.75 -4.86 12.47
C ARG A 111 -14.86 -5.86 11.31
N GLY A 112 -14.43 -7.11 11.48
CA GLY A 112 -14.54 -8.14 10.44
C GLY A 112 -13.48 -8.05 9.35
N LYS A 113 -12.32 -7.45 9.65
CA LYS A 113 -11.25 -7.18 8.69
C LYS A 113 -10.50 -8.43 8.18
N LEU A 114 -10.77 -9.61 8.74
CA LEU A 114 -10.30 -10.90 8.20
C LEU A 114 -11.23 -11.46 7.11
N GLY A 115 -12.48 -11.02 7.02
CA GLY A 115 -13.34 -11.36 5.90
C GLY A 115 -13.84 -12.81 5.84
N GLY A 116 -13.87 -13.54 6.97
CA GLY A 116 -14.33 -14.95 7.06
C GLY A 116 -15.84 -15.14 6.96
N GLY A 117 -16.62 -14.06 7.00
CA GLY A 117 -18.08 -14.10 7.01
C GLY A 117 -18.67 -14.15 8.42
N PRO A 118 -20.00 -14.31 8.55
CA PRO A 118 -20.67 -14.31 9.84
C PRO A 118 -20.32 -15.55 10.67
N GLY A 119 -20.00 -15.38 11.95
CA GLY A 119 -19.74 -16.49 12.88
C GLY A 119 -18.30 -17.03 12.86
N ASP A 120 -17.45 -16.52 11.97
CA ASP A 120 -15.99 -16.70 12.02
C ASP A 120 -15.38 -15.67 13.00
N ASP A 121 -15.79 -15.71 14.27
CA ASP A 121 -15.28 -14.80 15.28
C ASP A 121 -13.82 -15.16 15.65
N ALA A 122 -12.87 -14.40 15.10
CA ALA A 122 -11.67 -13.88 15.77
C ALA A 122 -10.99 -14.74 16.87
N GLY A 123 -10.85 -16.04 16.67
CA GLY A 123 -10.13 -16.96 17.56
C GLY A 123 -9.18 -17.89 16.82
N ALA A 124 -9.06 -17.72 15.50
CA ALA A 124 -8.17 -18.54 14.69
C ALA A 124 -6.71 -18.20 15.01
N LEU A 125 -5.97 -19.17 15.54
CA LEU A 125 -4.51 -19.08 15.72
C LEU A 125 -3.73 -19.02 14.38
N GLY A 126 -4.41 -18.77 13.25
CA GLY A 126 -3.83 -18.83 11.92
C GLY A 126 -4.68 -18.14 10.84
N PRO A 127 -4.27 -18.27 9.56
CA PRO A 127 -4.94 -17.63 8.44
C PRO A 127 -6.39 -18.08 8.22
N VAL A 128 -7.29 -17.11 8.08
CA VAL A 128 -8.71 -17.27 7.76
C VAL A 128 -8.89 -17.05 6.27
N LYS A 129 -9.62 -17.95 5.60
CA LYS A 129 -9.96 -17.79 4.18
C LYS A 129 -11.06 -16.73 4.03
N VAL A 130 -10.83 -15.75 3.16
CA VAL A 130 -11.84 -14.72 2.87
C VAL A 130 -12.96 -15.32 2.02
N VAL A 131 -14.21 -15.09 2.41
CA VAL A 131 -15.38 -15.65 1.72
C VAL A 131 -15.84 -14.79 0.54
N GLY A 132 -16.50 -15.43 -0.44
CA GLY A 132 -17.18 -14.73 -1.53
C GLY A 132 -16.25 -13.94 -2.48
N LEU A 133 -14.97 -14.29 -2.55
CA LEU A 133 -14.01 -13.73 -3.50
C LEU A 133 -13.64 -14.73 -4.58
N GLU A 134 -13.56 -14.26 -5.82
CA GLU A 134 -13.14 -15.06 -6.98
C GLU A 134 -12.20 -14.27 -7.88
N GLY A 135 -11.14 -14.94 -8.35
CA GLY A 135 -10.23 -14.39 -9.34
C GLY A 135 -9.59 -13.06 -8.94
N ILE A 136 -9.19 -12.93 -7.67
CA ILE A 136 -8.55 -11.72 -7.18
C ILE A 136 -7.19 -11.55 -7.84
N THR A 137 -6.86 -10.31 -8.19
CA THR A 137 -5.57 -9.94 -8.83
C THR A 137 -4.85 -8.81 -8.12
N GLN A 138 -5.49 -8.19 -7.12
CA GLN A 138 -4.88 -7.17 -6.27
C GLN A 138 -5.57 -7.14 -4.92
N LEU A 139 -4.78 -6.92 -3.88
CA LEU A 139 -5.24 -6.53 -2.55
C LEU A 139 -4.75 -5.12 -2.21
N SER A 140 -5.47 -4.45 -1.33
CA SER A 140 -5.01 -3.23 -0.68
C SER A 140 -5.64 -3.13 0.70
N ALA A 141 -4.84 -2.83 1.71
CA ALA A 141 -5.29 -2.72 3.09
C ALA A 141 -4.65 -1.49 3.75
N ALA A 142 -5.41 -0.82 4.61
CA ALA A 142 -4.91 0.19 5.52
C ALA A 142 -5.89 0.34 6.69
N GLY A 143 -5.37 0.63 7.89
CA GLY A 143 -6.20 0.70 9.09
C GLY A 143 -6.98 -0.60 9.30
N GLU A 144 -8.31 -0.50 9.40
CA GLU A 144 -9.22 -1.63 9.62
C GLU A 144 -9.99 -2.04 8.36
N THR A 145 -9.56 -1.61 7.18
CA THR A 145 -10.24 -1.88 5.91
C THR A 145 -9.32 -2.63 4.96
N THR A 146 -9.89 -3.62 4.28
CA THR A 146 -9.25 -4.33 3.17
C THR A 146 -10.15 -4.25 1.95
N CYS A 147 -9.56 -4.05 0.78
CA CYS A 147 -10.22 -4.14 -0.51
C CYS A 147 -9.47 -5.12 -1.41
N ALA A 148 -10.22 -5.81 -2.26
CA ALA A 148 -9.74 -6.72 -3.27
C ALA A 148 -10.30 -6.32 -4.63
N ARG A 149 -9.50 -6.48 -5.69
CA ARG A 149 -9.93 -6.29 -7.08
C ARG A 149 -9.82 -7.59 -7.85
N SER A 150 -10.91 -8.01 -8.49
CA SER A 150 -10.91 -9.19 -9.36
C SER A 150 -10.25 -8.91 -10.72
N PHE A 151 -10.00 -9.96 -11.50
CA PHE A 151 -9.54 -9.82 -12.89
C PHE A 151 -10.56 -9.12 -13.80
N THR A 152 -11.84 -9.14 -13.44
CA THR A 152 -12.90 -8.40 -14.15
C THR A 152 -12.95 -6.92 -13.78
N GLY A 153 -12.16 -6.50 -12.77
CA GLY A 153 -12.11 -5.14 -12.26
C GLY A 153 -13.21 -4.80 -11.25
N GLU A 154 -13.99 -5.80 -10.78
CA GLU A 154 -14.88 -5.63 -9.64
C GLU A 154 -14.04 -5.39 -8.38
N VAL A 155 -14.45 -4.42 -7.56
CA VAL A 155 -13.83 -4.12 -6.27
C VAL A 155 -14.77 -4.53 -5.16
N ARG A 156 -14.27 -5.33 -4.20
CA ARG A 156 -14.97 -5.66 -2.95
C ARG A 156 -14.16 -5.21 -1.76
N CYS A 157 -14.80 -4.64 -0.76
CA CYS A 157 -14.15 -4.18 0.47
C CYS A 157 -14.86 -4.76 1.71
N TRP A 158 -14.11 -4.96 2.78
CA TRP A 158 -14.60 -5.44 4.09
C TRP A 158 -13.84 -4.79 5.24
N GLY A 159 -14.33 -4.99 6.46
CA GLY A 159 -13.80 -4.36 7.68
C GLY A 159 -14.59 -3.13 8.11
N SER A 160 -13.90 -2.07 8.53
CA SER A 160 -14.56 -0.86 9.05
C SER A 160 -15.26 -0.03 7.97
N ASN A 161 -16.49 0.41 8.26
CA ASN A 161 -17.25 1.37 7.45
C ASN A 161 -17.48 2.74 8.16
N ALA A 162 -16.76 3.02 9.25
CA ALA A 162 -16.99 4.22 10.07
C ALA A 162 -16.75 5.54 9.33
N SER A 163 -15.95 5.51 8.26
CA SER A 163 -15.71 6.65 7.37
C SER A 163 -16.24 6.42 5.96
N GLY A 164 -17.13 5.45 5.73
CA GLY A 164 -17.64 5.11 4.41
C GLY A 164 -16.62 4.40 3.51
N LEU A 165 -15.57 3.81 4.10
CA LEU A 165 -14.45 3.19 3.41
C LEU A 165 -14.81 1.94 2.60
N LEU A 166 -15.98 1.35 2.84
CA LEU A 166 -16.47 0.22 2.04
C LEU A 166 -17.13 0.68 0.73
N GLY A 167 -17.45 1.97 0.60
CA GLY A 167 -17.98 2.54 -0.65
C GLY A 167 -19.30 1.91 -1.09
N LEU A 168 -20.15 1.51 -0.14
CA LEU A 168 -21.39 0.75 -0.38
C LEU A 168 -22.46 1.54 -1.16
N GLN A 169 -22.42 2.86 -1.09
CA GLN A 169 -23.35 3.76 -1.78
C GLN A 169 -22.62 5.01 -2.26
N ALA A 170 -22.98 5.50 -3.45
CA ALA A 170 -22.34 6.67 -4.06
C ALA A 170 -22.78 8.00 -3.41
N SER A 171 -24.09 8.17 -3.15
CA SER A 171 -24.64 9.38 -2.55
C SER A 171 -26.04 9.14 -1.95
N PRO A 172 -26.28 9.47 -0.66
CA PRO A 172 -25.25 9.80 0.33
C PRO A 172 -24.31 8.59 0.57
N ALA A 173 -23.12 8.86 1.10
CA ALA A 173 -22.23 7.78 1.52
C ALA A 173 -22.88 7.01 2.69
N LEU A 174 -22.87 5.67 2.63
CA LEU A 174 -23.29 4.85 3.75
C LEU A 174 -22.14 4.73 4.75
N VAL A 175 -22.41 5.09 6.01
CA VAL A 175 -21.47 4.94 7.14
C VAL A 175 -22.18 4.24 8.27
N ASP A 176 -21.45 3.40 8.98
CA ASP A 176 -21.95 2.68 10.16
C ASP A 176 -20.76 2.21 11.02
N SER A 177 -21.05 1.65 12.18
CA SER A 177 -20.06 1.09 13.09
C SER A 177 -20.14 -0.44 13.17
N ASP A 178 -20.84 -1.09 12.25
CA ASP A 178 -21.03 -2.52 12.29
C ASP A 178 -19.76 -3.25 11.86
N SER A 179 -19.71 -4.54 12.16
CA SER A 179 -18.67 -5.42 11.66
C SER A 179 -19.06 -5.90 10.27
N HIS A 180 -18.22 -5.66 9.26
CA HIS A 180 -18.45 -6.13 7.89
C HIS A 180 -17.46 -7.25 7.58
N SER A 181 -17.75 -8.45 8.08
CA SER A 181 -16.91 -9.63 7.86
C SER A 181 -17.11 -10.31 6.50
N THR A 182 -17.99 -9.78 5.66
CA THR A 182 -18.18 -10.28 4.28
C THR A 182 -17.76 -9.19 3.28
N PRO A 183 -16.88 -9.48 2.32
CA PRO A 183 -16.55 -8.56 1.23
C PRO A 183 -17.78 -8.06 0.49
N ALA A 184 -18.03 -6.76 0.58
CA ALA A 184 -19.13 -6.08 -0.08
C ALA A 184 -18.66 -5.37 -1.35
N THR A 185 -19.46 -5.44 -2.41
CA THR A 185 -19.17 -4.77 -3.68
C THR A 185 -19.20 -3.26 -3.52
N VAL A 186 -18.13 -2.59 -3.93
CA VAL A 186 -18.06 -1.13 -3.98
C VAL A 186 -18.98 -0.62 -5.09
N ALA A 187 -19.71 0.46 -4.82
CA ALA A 187 -20.66 1.10 -5.75
C ALA A 187 -19.97 1.86 -6.91
N LEU A 188 -19.06 1.20 -7.63
CA LEU A 188 -18.48 1.69 -8.88
C LEU A 188 -19.41 1.34 -10.05
N THR A 189 -19.49 2.24 -11.02
CA THR A 189 -20.33 2.06 -12.22
C THR A 189 -19.66 1.25 -13.33
N ARG A 190 -18.34 1.06 -13.24
CA ARG A 190 -17.48 0.45 -14.25
C ARG A 190 -16.30 -0.26 -13.58
N ALA A 191 -15.66 -1.15 -14.32
CA ALA A 191 -14.50 -1.91 -13.88
C ALA A 191 -13.33 -1.00 -13.48
N ALA A 192 -12.72 -1.28 -12.33
CA ALA A 192 -11.49 -0.64 -11.90
C ALA A 192 -10.27 -1.37 -12.46
N SER A 193 -9.27 -0.59 -12.85
CA SER A 193 -7.93 -1.09 -13.22
C SER A 193 -6.99 -1.17 -12.02
N ARG A 194 -7.31 -0.47 -10.92
CA ARG A 194 -6.55 -0.42 -9.67
C ARG A 194 -7.46 0.00 -8.53
N VAL A 195 -7.19 -0.49 -7.32
CA VAL A 195 -7.75 0.03 -6.06
C VAL A 195 -6.61 0.26 -5.05
N ASP A 196 -6.63 1.35 -4.31
CA ASP A 196 -5.70 1.64 -3.22
C ASP A 196 -6.48 2.14 -2.00
N VAL A 197 -6.19 1.58 -0.83
CA VAL A 197 -6.78 1.95 0.45
C VAL A 197 -5.78 2.77 1.25
N GLY A 198 -6.22 3.93 1.74
CA GLY A 198 -5.52 4.74 2.72
C GLY A 198 -6.22 4.70 4.07
N LEU A 199 -5.66 5.38 5.08
CA LEU A 199 -6.14 5.31 6.46
C LEU A 199 -7.61 5.74 6.66
N ALA A 200 -8.11 6.65 5.83
CA ALA A 200 -9.46 7.20 5.96
C ALA A 200 -10.18 7.39 4.61
N SER A 201 -9.53 7.04 3.50
CA SER A 201 -10.12 7.10 2.16
C SER A 201 -9.59 5.95 1.31
N ALA A 202 -10.37 5.50 0.33
CA ALA A 202 -9.93 4.58 -0.70
C ALA A 202 -10.17 5.19 -2.08
N CYS A 203 -9.37 4.77 -3.06
CA CYS A 203 -9.50 5.24 -4.42
C CYS A 203 -9.32 4.10 -5.43
N ALA A 204 -10.01 4.21 -6.56
CA ALA A 204 -9.90 3.31 -7.69
C ALA A 204 -9.63 4.10 -8.98
N LEU A 205 -8.93 3.47 -9.92
CA LEU A 205 -8.73 3.99 -11.27
C LEU A 205 -9.72 3.33 -12.24
N VAL A 206 -10.71 4.09 -12.70
CA VAL A 206 -11.81 3.62 -13.55
C VAL A 206 -11.71 4.30 -14.91
N ASP A 207 -11.36 3.57 -15.96
CA ASP A 207 -11.04 4.10 -17.30
C ASP A 207 -10.10 5.31 -17.30
N GLY A 208 -9.07 5.27 -16.45
CA GLY A 208 -8.09 6.35 -16.31
C GLY A 208 -8.57 7.56 -15.49
N GLU A 209 -9.77 7.50 -14.94
CA GLU A 209 -10.33 8.50 -14.02
C GLU A 209 -10.17 8.05 -12.56
N LEU A 210 -9.81 9.00 -11.68
CA LEU A 210 -9.66 8.74 -10.25
C LEU A 210 -11.02 8.85 -9.57
N TRP A 211 -11.49 7.74 -9.01
CA TRP A 211 -12.70 7.65 -8.19
C TRP A 211 -12.28 7.39 -6.77
N CYS A 212 -12.62 8.27 -5.83
CA CYS A 212 -12.29 8.07 -4.41
C CYS A 212 -13.55 7.85 -3.58
N TRP A 213 -13.43 7.47 -2.32
CA TRP A 213 -14.51 7.46 -1.34
C TRP A 213 -13.91 7.44 0.06
N GLY A 214 -14.73 7.74 1.06
CA GLY A 214 -14.33 7.78 2.45
C GLY A 214 -14.38 9.20 3.02
N SER A 215 -13.51 9.49 3.99
CA SER A 215 -13.37 10.81 4.59
C SER A 215 -12.97 11.87 3.57
N ASN A 216 -13.54 13.07 3.72
CA ASN A 216 -13.27 14.24 2.90
C ASN A 216 -13.09 15.53 3.73
N GLY A 217 -13.05 15.44 5.06
CA GLY A 217 -12.83 16.59 5.95
C GLY A 217 -11.53 17.36 5.68
N THR A 218 -10.53 16.72 5.05
CA THR A 218 -9.27 17.36 4.60
C THR A 218 -9.16 17.50 3.07
N GLN A 219 -10.27 17.32 2.35
CA GLN A 219 -10.33 17.32 0.87
C GLN A 219 -9.50 16.21 0.19
N GLN A 220 -9.20 15.12 0.92
CA GLN A 220 -8.43 13.97 0.41
C GLN A 220 -9.12 13.17 -0.70
N LEU A 221 -10.45 13.30 -0.89
CA LEU A 221 -11.14 12.74 -2.07
C LEU A 221 -10.93 13.59 -3.33
N ALA A 222 -10.31 14.76 -3.14
CA ALA A 222 -10.08 15.77 -4.15
C ALA A 222 -11.40 16.18 -4.82
N ARG A 223 -12.35 16.59 -3.98
CA ARG A 223 -13.66 17.11 -4.38
C ARG A 223 -13.93 18.42 -3.70
N SER A 224 -14.70 19.26 -4.39
CA SER A 224 -15.12 20.59 -3.92
C SER A 224 -16.34 20.57 -2.98
N GLY A 225 -16.89 19.40 -2.65
CA GLY A 225 -18.05 19.27 -1.75
C GLY A 225 -17.68 19.44 -0.27
N SER A 226 -18.65 19.88 0.53
CA SER A 226 -18.52 20.05 1.98
C SER A 226 -18.83 18.79 2.80
N ASP A 227 -19.29 17.72 2.15
CA ASP A 227 -19.60 16.47 2.85
C ASP A 227 -18.34 15.93 3.51
N ALA A 228 -18.43 15.63 4.81
CA ALA A 228 -17.32 15.10 5.58
C ALA A 228 -16.92 13.68 5.13
N VAL A 229 -17.86 12.95 4.53
CA VAL A 229 -17.68 11.62 3.96
C VAL A 229 -18.39 11.57 2.60
N GLY A 230 -17.72 11.00 1.59
CA GLY A 230 -18.27 10.85 0.24
C GLY A 230 -18.18 9.42 -0.26
N GLY A 231 -19.21 8.97 -0.99
CA GLY A 231 -19.21 7.66 -1.64
C GLY A 231 -18.33 7.63 -2.90
N PRO A 232 -18.27 6.49 -3.60
CA PRO A 232 -17.49 6.34 -4.83
C PRO A 232 -17.94 7.33 -5.90
N ALA A 233 -17.06 8.26 -6.25
CA ALA A 233 -17.32 9.28 -7.26
C ALA A 233 -16.00 9.82 -7.83
N PRO A 234 -16.01 10.36 -9.07
CA PRO A 234 -14.82 10.93 -9.65
C PRO A 234 -14.36 12.17 -8.88
N ARG A 235 -13.06 12.46 -8.95
CA ARG A 235 -12.52 13.75 -8.50
C ARG A 235 -13.19 14.92 -9.24
N THR A 236 -13.34 16.06 -8.59
CA THR A 236 -13.89 17.27 -9.26
C THR A 236 -12.82 18.34 -9.54
N TRP A 237 -11.62 18.22 -8.99
CA TRP A 237 -10.51 19.09 -9.41
C TRP A 237 -10.13 18.76 -10.86
N ALA A 238 -10.11 19.80 -11.69
CA ALA A 238 -9.66 19.68 -13.07
C ALA A 238 -8.26 19.05 -13.10
N ARG A 239 -8.00 18.21 -14.11
CA ARG A 239 -6.64 17.74 -14.37
C ARG A 239 -5.75 18.98 -14.41
N ILE A 240 -4.74 19.05 -13.56
CA ILE A 240 -3.60 19.93 -13.84
C ILE A 240 -3.00 19.37 -15.13
N ALA A 241 -3.49 19.85 -16.26
CA ALA A 241 -2.90 19.59 -17.55
C ALA A 241 -1.58 20.33 -17.51
N PHE A 242 -0.50 19.61 -17.18
CA PHE A 242 0.83 20.07 -17.55
C PHE A 242 0.83 20.12 -19.08
N SER A 243 0.55 21.30 -19.62
CA SER A 243 0.77 21.62 -21.01
C SER A 243 2.28 21.63 -21.23
N GLY A 244 2.85 20.43 -21.38
CA GLY A 244 4.18 20.29 -21.94
C GLY A 244 4.21 21.03 -23.29
N PRO A 245 5.30 21.74 -23.63
CA PRO A 245 5.35 22.55 -24.83
C PRO A 245 5.00 21.67 -26.03
N ALA A 246 3.96 22.07 -26.76
CA ALA A 246 3.50 21.37 -27.95
C ALA A 246 4.72 21.10 -28.85
N ARG A 247 5.05 19.83 -29.07
CA ARG A 247 6.05 19.46 -30.08
C ARG A 247 5.51 19.97 -31.42
N ARG A 248 6.03 21.11 -31.89
CA ARG A 248 5.84 21.57 -33.26
C ARG A 248 6.31 20.43 -34.16
N ARG A 249 5.37 19.71 -34.75
CA ARG A 249 5.68 18.82 -35.88
C ARG A 249 6.26 19.74 -36.96
N ARG A 250 7.58 19.73 -37.14
CA ARG A 250 8.18 20.28 -38.34
C ARG A 250 7.56 19.50 -39.49
N ARG A 251 6.77 20.18 -40.33
CA ARG A 251 6.38 19.63 -41.64
C ARG A 251 7.68 19.27 -42.33
N ALA A 252 7.91 17.98 -42.57
CA ALA A 252 8.93 17.56 -43.52
C ALA A 252 8.51 18.14 -44.88
N MET A 253 9.31 19.07 -45.42
CA MET A 253 9.18 19.46 -46.81
C MET A 253 9.52 18.22 -47.64
N ALA A 254 8.53 17.71 -48.37
CA ALA A 254 8.74 16.69 -49.38
C ALA A 254 9.67 17.26 -50.46
N SER A 255 10.80 16.60 -50.72
CA SER A 255 11.60 16.87 -51.92
C SER A 255 10.79 16.52 -53.17
N PRO A 256 10.83 17.33 -54.24
CA PRO A 256 10.17 17.00 -55.49
C PRO A 256 10.89 15.81 -56.19
N PRO A 257 10.16 14.97 -56.95
CA PRO A 257 10.76 13.85 -57.66
C PRO A 257 11.66 14.35 -58.80
N LYS A 258 12.86 13.77 -58.90
CA LYS A 258 13.79 14.00 -60.02
C LYS A 258 13.19 13.40 -61.28
N ALA A 259 13.01 14.23 -62.31
CA ALA A 259 12.63 13.80 -63.65
C ALA A 259 13.78 13.03 -64.31
N CYS A 260 13.50 11.81 -64.79
CA CYS A 260 14.37 11.06 -65.68
C CYS A 260 14.28 11.67 -67.09
N CYS A 261 15.41 12.15 -67.62
CA CYS A 261 15.62 12.30 -69.06
C CYS A 261 16.58 11.21 -69.53
N SER A 262 16.12 10.40 -70.48
CA SER A 262 16.91 9.42 -71.22
C SER A 262 17.52 10.07 -72.47
N ILE A 263 18.82 9.90 -72.71
CA ILE A 263 19.43 9.88 -74.04
C ILE A 263 20.54 8.81 -74.01
N GLY A 264 20.56 7.97 -75.05
CA GLY A 264 21.32 6.72 -75.14
C GLY A 264 22.74 6.84 -75.67
N GLY A 265 23.42 5.69 -75.73
CA GLY A 265 24.66 5.50 -76.50
C GLY A 265 25.67 4.56 -75.81
N PRO A 266 26.39 3.66 -76.52
CA PRO A 266 26.67 2.31 -76.02
C PRO A 266 28.14 2.05 -75.66
N SER A 267 28.43 1.10 -74.75
CA SER A 267 29.46 0.08 -74.96
C SER A 267 29.73 -0.85 -73.76
N LYS A 268 29.83 -2.15 -74.11
CA LYS A 268 30.68 -3.22 -73.56
C LYS A 268 30.40 -3.77 -72.14
N ALA A 269 29.66 -4.89 -72.17
CA ALA A 269 29.97 -6.19 -71.57
C ALA A 269 30.91 -6.26 -70.35
N VAL A 270 30.41 -6.83 -69.23
CA VAL A 270 31.00 -8.01 -68.57
C VAL A 270 29.87 -8.79 -67.86
N ARG A 271 29.81 -10.10 -68.13
CA ARG A 271 28.98 -11.09 -67.41
C ARG A 271 29.40 -11.19 -65.95
N ARG A 272 28.44 -11.32 -65.03
CA ARG A 272 28.42 -12.44 -64.07
C ARG A 272 27.02 -12.66 -63.50
N ARG A 273 26.59 -13.92 -63.56
CA ARG A 273 25.34 -14.45 -63.03
C ARG A 273 25.46 -14.61 -61.52
N SER A 274 24.38 -14.31 -60.79
CA SER A 274 23.93 -15.16 -59.69
C SER A 274 22.46 -14.89 -59.40
N ARG A 275 21.64 -15.90 -59.71
CA ARG A 275 20.23 -16.02 -59.36
C ARG A 275 20.07 -16.06 -57.84
N TRP A 276 19.08 -15.35 -57.31
CA TRP A 276 18.20 -15.90 -56.28
C TRP A 276 16.78 -15.42 -56.56
N THR A 277 15.90 -16.40 -56.76
CA THR A 277 14.50 -16.27 -57.14
C THR A 277 13.64 -15.93 -55.93
N ALA A 278 12.89 -14.83 -56.01
CA ALA A 278 11.74 -14.57 -55.16
C ALA A 278 10.52 -15.35 -55.68
N SER A 279 9.76 -15.98 -54.79
CA SER A 279 8.42 -16.50 -55.08
C SER A 279 7.41 -15.81 -54.15
N PRO A 280 6.36 -15.15 -54.67
CA PRO A 280 5.31 -14.52 -53.89
C PRO A 280 4.09 -15.43 -53.77
N ARG A 281 3.21 -15.19 -52.77
CA ARG A 281 1.75 -15.44 -52.72
C ARG A 281 1.30 -15.32 -51.24
N VAL A 282 0.14 -14.82 -50.82
CA VAL A 282 -1.08 -14.18 -51.38
C VAL A 282 -1.82 -13.58 -50.17
N CYS A 283 -2.39 -12.38 -50.27
CA CYS A 283 -3.42 -11.88 -49.35
C CYS A 283 -4.83 -12.22 -49.89
N PRO A 284 -5.79 -12.64 -49.06
CA PRO A 284 -7.15 -12.89 -49.51
C PRO A 284 -7.94 -11.57 -49.68
N ARG A 285 -8.69 -11.50 -50.79
CA ARG A 285 -9.66 -10.44 -51.11
C ARG A 285 -11.01 -10.73 -50.46
N PHE A 286 -11.62 -9.68 -49.92
CA PHE A 286 -13.04 -9.58 -49.56
C PHE A 286 -13.88 -9.08 -50.74
N ARG A 287 -15.09 -9.63 -50.91
CA ARG A 287 -16.39 -9.00 -51.28
C ARG A 287 -17.29 -9.96 -52.08
N PRO A 288 -18.62 -9.69 -52.18
CA PRO A 288 -19.41 -8.64 -51.51
C PRO A 288 -20.15 -9.13 -50.27
#